data_AF-A0A382M3U3-F1
#
_entry.id   AF-A0A382M3U3-F1
#
_cell.length_a   1.000
_cell.length_b   1.000
_cell.length_c   1.000
_cell.angle_alpha   90.00
_cell.angle_beta   90.00
_cell.angle_gamma   90.00
#
_symmetry.space_group_name_H-M   'P 1'
#
loop_
_entity.id
_entity.type
_entity.pdbx_description
1 polymer ?
#
loop_
_entity_poly.entity_id
_entity_poly.type
_entity_poly.pdbx_seq_one_letter_code
_entity_poly.pdbx_strand_id
1 'polypeptide(L)'
;MPTNGKTPILDMKYNVDYDVEILDYKEGENNYGPWHFYQMKYDGDRYGHFAQPDLHEKLKDCRKGDIVTIRKEQTDKDGYEWIVQGENTIQAGFNKPVQPPQSTWDDRTHDIHHQVCLKVAVMSFPASDRPWNNEVIQELKRRTDSLMVVLEGDRDDLPF
;
A
#
# COMPACT_ATOMS: atom_id res chain seq x y z
N MET A 1 -0.80 35.80 12.83
CA MET A 1 -1.71 35.13 11.86
C MET A 1 -2.05 33.76 12.44
N PRO A 2 -3.31 33.45 12.78
CA PRO A 2 -3.67 32.13 13.29
C PRO A 2 -3.67 31.14 12.11
N THR A 3 -2.61 30.32 12.03
CA THR A 3 -2.50 29.26 11.04
C THR A 3 -3.42 28.12 11.45
N ASN A 4 -4.61 28.05 10.85
CA ASN A 4 -5.54 26.93 10.99
C ASN A 4 -4.93 25.64 10.40
N GLY A 5 -4.07 24.98 11.18
CA GLY A 5 -4.18 23.57 11.54
C GLY A 5 -4.28 22.50 10.45
N LYS A 6 -3.90 22.75 9.20
CA LYS A 6 -3.74 21.70 8.19
C LYS A 6 -2.39 21.83 7.51
N THR A 7 -1.41 21.05 7.97
CA THR A 7 -0.18 20.82 7.21
C THR A 7 -0.61 20.23 5.85
N PRO A 8 -0.22 20.84 4.71
CA PRO A 8 -0.56 20.29 3.39
C PRO A 8 0.02 18.89 3.24
N ILE A 9 -0.71 17.99 2.56
CA ILE A 9 -0.23 16.63 2.33
C ILE A 9 0.67 16.62 1.09
N LEU A 10 1.86 16.03 1.20
CA LEU A 10 2.73 15.78 0.06
C LEU A 10 2.22 14.54 -0.68
N ASP A 11 1.65 14.77 -1.85
CA ASP A 11 1.26 13.72 -2.78
C ASP A 11 2.45 13.36 -3.69
N MET A 12 3.04 12.18 -3.46
CA MET A 12 4.24 11.73 -4.15
C MET A 12 3.87 11.01 -5.44
N LYS A 13 4.30 11.58 -6.57
CA LYS A 13 4.07 11.05 -7.90
C LYS A 13 5.02 9.89 -8.21
N TYR A 14 4.60 9.04 -9.14
CA TYR A 14 5.42 7.94 -9.63
C TYR A 14 6.69 8.46 -10.31
N ASN A 15 7.81 7.81 -10.02
CA ASN A 15 9.13 8.04 -10.62
C ASN A 15 9.65 9.49 -10.46
N VAL A 16 9.23 10.17 -9.39
CA VAL A 16 9.72 11.50 -9.01
C VAL A 16 10.49 11.40 -7.69
N ASP A 17 11.65 12.05 -7.65
CA ASP A 17 12.48 12.18 -6.45
C ASP A 17 12.01 13.34 -5.59
N TYR A 18 11.84 13.06 -4.30
CA TYR A 18 11.49 14.04 -3.28
C TYR A 18 12.58 14.09 -2.22
N ASP A 19 13.43 15.11 -2.27
CA ASP A 19 14.41 15.38 -1.22
C ASP A 19 13.71 16.06 -0.04
N VAL A 20 13.54 15.31 1.03
CA VAL A 20 12.78 15.73 2.20
C VAL A 20 13.60 15.69 3.47
N GLU A 21 13.43 16.71 4.30
CA GLU A 21 13.94 16.72 5.68
C GLU A 21 12.85 16.19 6.62
N ILE A 22 13.16 15.18 7.44
CA ILE A 22 12.23 14.62 8.42
C ILE A 22 12.10 15.59 9.61
N LEU A 23 10.91 16.14 9.85
CA LEU A 23 10.68 17.14 10.90
C LEU A 23 10.03 16.56 12.16
N ASP A 24 9.09 15.64 12.00
CA ASP A 24 8.36 15.01 13.11
C ASP A 24 7.72 13.70 12.67
N TYR A 25 7.38 12.85 13.63
CA TYR A 25 6.73 11.57 13.40
C TYR A 25 5.62 11.33 14.42
N LYS A 26 4.47 10.84 13.95
CA LYS A 26 3.35 10.43 14.79
C LYS A 26 2.79 9.12 14.29
N GLU A 27 2.36 8.30 15.22
CA GLU A 27 1.64 7.07 14.94
C GLU A 27 0.41 6.95 15.81
N GLY A 28 -0.48 6.05 15.40
CA GLY A 28 -1.62 5.65 16.19
C GLY A 28 -2.39 4.56 15.47
N GLU A 29 -3.53 4.21 16.04
CA GLU A 29 -4.40 3.18 15.51
C GLU A 29 -5.81 3.75 15.32
N ASN A 30 -6.48 3.35 14.24
CA ASN A 30 -7.88 3.64 14.00
C ASN A 30 -8.61 2.37 13.52
N ASN A 31 -9.91 2.46 13.24
CA ASN A 31 -10.71 1.32 12.77
C ASN A 31 -10.19 0.67 11.46
N TYR A 32 -9.32 1.36 10.72
CA TYR A 32 -8.71 0.90 9.48
C TYR A 32 -7.30 0.32 9.67
N GLY A 33 -6.73 0.38 10.89
CA GLY A 33 -5.41 -0.15 11.24
C GLY A 33 -4.44 0.93 11.75
N PRO A 34 -3.15 0.58 11.88
CA PRO A 34 -2.12 1.54 12.26
C PRO A 34 -1.95 2.59 11.17
N TRP A 35 -1.71 3.83 11.57
CA TRP A 35 -1.34 4.93 10.68
C TRP A 35 0.00 5.53 11.11
N HIS A 36 0.83 5.87 10.13
CA HIS A 36 2.15 6.47 10.32
C HIS A 36 2.19 7.81 9.60
N PHE A 37 2.21 8.91 10.36
CA PHE A 37 2.21 10.27 9.83
C PHE A 37 3.59 10.90 10.03
N TYR A 38 4.22 11.26 8.91
CA TYR A 38 5.49 11.96 8.89
C TYR A 38 5.26 13.43 8.53
N GLN A 39 5.83 14.32 9.33
CA GLN A 39 5.98 15.71 8.95
C GLN A 39 7.34 15.89 8.28
N MET A 40 7.33 16.42 7.07
CA MET A 40 8.49 16.53 6.20
C MET A 40 8.63 17.97 5.71
N LYS A 41 9.85 18.39 5.38
CA LYS A 41 10.11 19.64 4.67
C LYS A 41 10.52 19.31 3.24
N TYR A 42 9.81 19.87 2.26
CA TYR A 42 10.11 19.73 0.84
C TYR A 42 10.11 21.12 0.22
N ASP A 43 11.16 21.45 -0.54
CA ASP A 43 11.32 22.75 -1.21
C ASP A 43 11.12 23.96 -0.28
N GLY A 44 11.62 23.86 0.96
CA GLY A 44 11.50 24.92 1.96
C GLY A 44 10.18 24.91 2.76
N ASP A 45 9.13 24.29 2.25
CA ASP A 45 7.79 24.24 2.83
C ASP A 45 7.54 22.96 3.66
N ARG A 46 6.62 23.06 4.62
CA ARG A 46 6.26 21.94 5.51
C ARG A 46 5.08 21.17 4.97
N TYR A 47 5.26 19.87 4.79
CA TYR A 47 4.23 18.94 4.37
C TYR A 47 4.04 17.80 5.37
N GLY A 48 2.88 17.16 5.30
CA GLY A 48 2.58 15.91 5.96
C GLY A 48 2.52 14.77 4.95
N HIS A 49 2.88 13.56 5.34
CA HIS A 49 2.73 12.38 4.50
C HIS A 49 2.29 11.20 5.36
N PHE A 50 1.25 10.48 4.91
CA PHE A 50 0.83 9.24 5.53
C PHE A 50 1.59 8.10 4.87
N ALA A 51 2.56 7.55 5.59
CA ALA A 51 3.35 6.44 5.10
C ALA A 51 2.56 5.14 5.21
N GLN A 52 2.59 4.36 4.12
CA GLN A 52 2.20 2.96 4.15
C GLN A 52 3.24 2.13 4.92
N PRO A 53 2.90 0.92 5.39
CA PRO A 53 3.82 0.07 6.16
C PRO A 53 5.20 -0.07 5.51
N ASP A 54 5.26 -0.32 4.19
CA ASP A 54 6.54 -0.48 3.47
C ASP A 54 7.40 0.78 3.48
N LEU A 55 6.79 1.96 3.38
CA LEU A 55 7.50 3.23 3.45
C LEU A 55 7.90 3.54 4.90
N HIS A 56 7.03 3.24 5.86
CA HIS A 56 7.31 3.42 7.29
C HIS A 56 8.52 2.57 7.72
N GLU A 57 8.60 1.32 7.30
CA GLU A 57 9.74 0.44 7.60
C GLU A 57 11.07 0.99 7.06
N LYS A 58 11.06 1.70 5.93
CA LYS A 58 12.25 2.37 5.37
C LYS A 58 12.57 3.69 6.08
N LEU A 59 11.55 4.38 6.62
CA LEU A 59 11.69 5.68 7.29
C LEU A 59 11.88 5.61 8.81
N LYS A 60 11.56 4.50 9.47
CA LYS A 60 11.59 4.38 10.94
C LYS A 60 12.99 4.59 11.55
N ASP A 61 14.03 4.28 10.79
CA ASP A 61 15.42 4.46 11.21
C ASP A 61 15.91 5.90 11.00
N CYS A 62 15.15 6.72 10.27
CA CYS A 62 15.46 8.13 10.04
C CYS A 62 15.12 8.96 11.29
N ARG A 63 16.03 9.84 11.66
CA ARG A 63 15.87 10.75 12.79
C ARG A 63 15.35 12.10 12.30
N LYS A 64 14.79 12.85 13.25
CA LYS A 64 14.44 14.25 13.03
C LYS A 64 15.67 15.05 12.61
N GLY A 65 15.57 15.75 11.48
CA GLY A 65 16.63 16.52 10.84
C GLY A 65 17.36 15.75 9.73
N ASP A 66 17.10 14.46 9.56
CA ASP A 66 17.71 13.69 8.46
C ASP A 66 17.09 14.09 7.13
N ILE A 67 17.95 14.22 6.11
CA ILE A 67 17.56 14.49 4.73
C ILE A 67 17.60 13.17 3.97
N VAL A 68 16.45 12.81 3.40
CA VAL A 68 16.27 11.60 2.60
C VAL A 68 15.57 11.91 1.29
N THR A 69 16.00 11.24 0.23
CA THR A 69 15.32 11.22 -1.06
C THR A 69 14.34 10.06 -1.07
N ILE A 70 13.06 10.36 -1.28
CA ILE A 70 11.97 9.38 -1.38
C ILE A 70 11.48 9.34 -2.83
N ARG A 71 11.35 8.14 -3.39
CA ARG A 71 10.77 7.89 -4.72
C ARG A 71 9.73 6.79 -4.64
N LYS A 72 8.59 7.02 -5.29
CA LYS A 72 7.60 5.98 -5.58
C LYS A 72 7.89 5.40 -6.97
N GLU A 73 8.68 4.33 -7.05
CA GLU A 73 9.07 3.71 -8.32
C GLU A 73 7.96 2.80 -8.84
N GLN A 74 7.51 3.01 -10.07
CA GLN A 74 6.51 2.14 -10.70
C GLN A 74 7.18 0.85 -11.17
N THR A 75 6.60 -0.30 -10.85
CA THR A 75 7.10 -1.61 -11.29
C THR A 75 6.37 -2.10 -12.55
N ASP A 76 6.98 -3.03 -13.28
CA ASP A 76 6.45 -3.56 -14.55
C ASP A 76 5.11 -4.31 -14.41
N LYS A 77 4.70 -4.66 -13.18
CA LYS A 77 3.47 -5.43 -12.86
C LYS A 77 2.33 -4.54 -12.31
N ASP A 78 2.17 -3.32 -12.81
CA ASP A 78 1.19 -2.31 -12.33
C ASP A 78 1.31 -1.95 -10.82
N GLY A 79 2.42 -2.35 -10.18
CA GLY A 79 2.72 -2.09 -8.78
C GLY A 79 3.65 -0.90 -8.59
N TYR A 80 4.09 -0.70 -7.36
CA TYR A 80 5.16 0.24 -7.06
C TYR A 80 5.99 -0.21 -5.86
N GLU A 81 7.22 0.28 -5.83
CA GLU A 81 8.12 0.15 -4.70
C GLU A 81 8.52 1.54 -4.19
N TRP A 82 8.67 1.67 -2.88
CA TRP A 82 9.24 2.86 -2.26
C TRP A 82 10.77 2.78 -2.24
N ILE A 83 11.47 3.70 -2.87
CA ILE A 83 12.93 3.83 -2.74
C ILE A 83 13.22 4.98 -1.79
N VAL A 84 14.03 4.74 -0.76
CA VAL A 84 14.48 5.76 0.20
C VAL A 84 16.01 5.75 0.23
N GLN A 85 16.62 6.90 -0.02
CA GLN A 85 18.08 7.10 0.03
C GLN A 85 18.37 8.22 1.02
N GLY A 86 19.30 8.05 1.96
CA GLY A 86 19.65 9.08 2.94
C GLY A 86 21.09 9.55 2.80
N GLU A 87 21.35 10.83 3.09
CA GLU A 87 22.69 11.41 3.04
C GLU A 87 23.54 11.03 4.28
N ASN A 88 22.88 10.65 5.39
CA ASN A 88 23.51 10.24 6.66
C ASN A 88 23.37 8.74 6.99
N THR A 89 22.72 7.95 6.14
CA THR A 89 22.71 6.50 6.29
C THR A 89 24.01 5.94 5.73
N ILE A 90 24.97 5.74 6.64
CA ILE A 90 26.16 4.92 6.39
C ILE A 90 25.75 3.69 5.57
N GLN A 91 26.47 3.47 4.48
CA GLN A 91 26.33 2.43 3.46
C GLN A 91 26.50 0.98 4.00
N ALA A 92 25.84 0.62 5.10
CA ALA A 92 25.92 -0.69 5.72
C ALA A 92 24.53 -1.20 6.10
N GLY A 93 23.67 -1.44 5.11
CA GLY A 93 22.41 -2.17 5.35
C GLY A 93 21.41 -2.21 4.21
N PHE A 94 21.38 -1.21 3.33
CA PHE A 94 20.29 -1.05 2.34
C PHE A 94 20.43 -1.87 1.05
N ASN A 95 21.53 -2.62 0.87
CA ASN A 95 21.72 -3.54 -0.25
C ASN A 95 21.44 -5.00 0.13
N LYS A 96 20.45 -5.27 1.00
CA LYS A 96 19.80 -6.57 0.91
C LYS A 96 18.83 -6.50 -0.25
N PRO A 97 18.91 -7.39 -1.26
CA PRO A 97 17.77 -7.57 -2.15
C PRO A 97 16.58 -7.82 -1.22
N VAL A 98 15.63 -6.90 -1.21
CA VAL A 98 14.34 -7.14 -0.59
C VAL A 98 13.81 -8.32 -1.37
N GLN A 99 13.93 -9.52 -0.80
CA GLN A 99 13.16 -10.64 -1.31
C GLN A 99 11.73 -10.12 -1.39
N PRO A 100 11.05 -10.26 -2.55
CA PRO A 100 9.66 -9.83 -2.64
C PRO A 100 8.99 -10.38 -1.39
N PRO A 101 8.30 -9.54 -0.59
CA PRO A 101 7.63 -10.03 0.59
C PRO A 101 6.85 -11.25 0.11
N GLN A 102 7.17 -12.43 0.66
CA GLN A 102 6.30 -13.58 0.45
C GLN A 102 4.96 -13.06 0.92
N SER A 103 4.05 -12.87 -0.02
CA SER A 103 2.76 -12.22 0.19
C SER A 103 1.91 -13.15 1.03
N THR A 104 2.26 -13.26 2.31
CA THR A 104 1.32 -13.65 3.34
C THR A 104 0.45 -12.42 3.49
N TRP A 105 -0.51 -12.27 2.58
CA TRP A 105 -1.64 -11.36 2.79
C TRP A 105 -2.09 -11.59 4.24
N ASP A 106 -2.10 -10.54 5.07
CA ASP A 106 -2.59 -10.69 6.42
C ASP A 106 -4.05 -11.18 6.37
N ASP A 107 -4.51 -11.93 7.38
CA ASP A 107 -5.85 -12.53 7.37
C ASP A 107 -6.95 -11.50 7.05
N ARG A 108 -6.69 -10.23 7.40
CA ARG A 108 -7.53 -9.09 7.07
C ARG A 108 -7.56 -8.76 5.58
N THR A 109 -6.42 -8.70 4.90
CA THR A 109 -6.36 -8.42 3.46
C THR A 109 -6.97 -9.57 2.67
N HIS A 110 -6.75 -10.82 3.09
CA HIS A 110 -7.43 -11.98 2.53
C HIS A 110 -8.97 -11.90 2.69
N ASP A 111 -9.46 -11.48 3.86
CA ASP A 111 -10.89 -11.29 4.09
C ASP A 111 -11.47 -10.15 3.22
N ILE A 112 -10.76 -9.03 3.09
CA ILE A 112 -11.15 -7.92 2.21
C ILE A 112 -11.21 -8.36 0.76
N HIS A 113 -10.19 -9.10 0.28
CA HIS A 113 -10.14 -9.69 -1.05
C HIS A 113 -11.33 -10.61 -1.28
N HIS A 114 -11.62 -11.50 -0.32
CA HIS A 114 -12.75 -12.42 -0.40
C HIS A 114 -14.09 -11.69 -0.47
N GLN A 115 -14.29 -10.64 0.33
CA GLN A 115 -15.49 -9.80 0.27
C GLN A 115 -15.66 -9.13 -1.11
N VAL A 116 -14.57 -8.61 -1.70
CA VAL A 116 -14.60 -7.99 -3.02
C VAL A 116 -14.89 -9.01 -4.11
N CYS A 117 -14.21 -10.16 -4.10
CA CYS A 117 -14.41 -11.24 -5.06
C CYS A 117 -15.84 -11.79 -5.01
N LEU A 118 -16.42 -11.97 -3.82
CA LEU A 118 -17.80 -12.41 -3.67
C LEU A 118 -18.78 -11.38 -4.23
N LYS A 119 -18.56 -10.09 -3.96
CA LYS A 119 -19.40 -9.01 -4.50
C LYS A 119 -19.38 -8.98 -6.03
N VAL A 120 -18.21 -9.09 -6.63
CA VAL A 120 -18.06 -9.14 -8.09
C VAL A 120 -18.68 -10.41 -8.67
N ALA A 121 -18.50 -11.56 -8.01
CA ALA A 121 -19.13 -12.81 -8.41
C ALA A 121 -20.66 -12.69 -8.44
N VAL A 122 -21.26 -12.09 -7.42
CA VAL A 122 -22.72 -11.85 -7.36
C VAL A 122 -23.17 -10.84 -8.42
N MET A 123 -22.46 -9.73 -8.60
CA MET A 123 -22.83 -8.70 -9.59
C MET A 123 -22.69 -9.18 -11.04
N SER A 124 -21.70 -10.02 -11.32
CA SER A 124 -21.46 -10.61 -12.64
C SER A 124 -22.28 -11.88 -12.90
N PHE A 125 -22.99 -12.38 -11.89
CA PHE A 125 -23.85 -13.55 -12.04
C PHE A 125 -25.23 -13.09 -12.56
N PRO A 126 -25.66 -13.57 -13.75
CA PRO A 126 -26.90 -13.14 -14.39
C PRO A 126 -28.12 -13.81 -13.72
N ALA A 127 -28.35 -13.52 -12.45
CA ALA A 127 -29.30 -14.24 -11.60
C ALA A 127 -30.31 -13.35 -10.89
N SER A 128 -30.59 -12.17 -11.44
CA SER A 128 -31.68 -11.32 -10.96
C SER A 128 -33.00 -12.09 -10.79
N ASP A 129 -33.20 -13.19 -11.53
CA ASP A 129 -34.42 -14.01 -11.52
C ASP A 129 -34.24 -15.49 -11.12
N ARG A 130 -33.05 -15.95 -10.68
CA ARG A 130 -32.85 -17.38 -10.31
C ARG A 130 -33.00 -17.60 -8.80
N PRO A 131 -33.69 -18.66 -8.36
CA PRO A 131 -33.77 -18.99 -6.94
C PRO A 131 -32.38 -19.40 -6.41
N TRP A 132 -32.10 -19.04 -5.16
CA TRP A 132 -30.87 -19.39 -4.42
C TRP A 132 -30.84 -20.89 -4.10
N ASN A 133 -30.65 -21.72 -5.11
CA ASN A 133 -30.48 -23.16 -4.97
C ASN A 133 -28.99 -23.53 -4.81
N ASN A 134 -28.71 -24.79 -4.45
CA ASN A 134 -27.34 -25.25 -4.25
C ASN A 134 -26.46 -25.09 -5.50
N GLU A 135 -27.03 -25.18 -6.70
CA GLU A 135 -26.28 -24.98 -7.96
C GLU A 135 -25.80 -23.53 -8.12
N VAL A 136 -26.67 -22.56 -7.82
CA VAL A 136 -26.32 -21.12 -7.81
C VAL A 136 -25.26 -20.81 -6.76
N ILE A 137 -25.41 -21.37 -5.55
CA ILE A 137 -24.44 -21.17 -4.47
C ILE A 137 -23.08 -21.76 -4.83
N GLN A 138 -23.05 -22.95 -5.43
CA GLN A 138 -21.79 -23.57 -5.87
C GLN A 138 -21.12 -22.78 -7.01
N GLU A 139 -21.89 -22.25 -7.95
CA GLU A 139 -21.32 -21.43 -9.03
C GLU A 139 -20.79 -20.09 -8.51
N LEU A 140 -21.48 -19.44 -7.56
CA LEU A 140 -20.99 -18.23 -6.91
C LEU A 140 -19.70 -18.47 -6.13
N LYS A 141 -19.61 -19.60 -5.41
CA LYS A 141 -18.39 -20.01 -4.73
C LYS A 141 -17.24 -20.21 -5.73
N ARG A 142 -17.48 -21.00 -6.79
CA ARG A 142 -16.47 -21.27 -7.83
C ARG A 142 -15.94 -19.97 -8.46
N ARG A 143 -16.82 -19.00 -8.73
CA ARG A 143 -16.44 -17.69 -9.27
C ARG A 143 -15.65 -16.86 -8.28
N THR A 144 -16.07 -16.83 -7.02
CA THR A 144 -15.36 -16.13 -5.94
C THR A 144 -13.95 -16.69 -5.79
N ASP A 145 -13.80 -18.01 -5.71
CA ASP A 145 -12.51 -18.69 -5.61
C ASP A 145 -11.62 -18.40 -6.83
N SER A 146 -12.20 -18.38 -8.04
CA SER A 146 -11.45 -18.05 -9.27
C SER A 146 -10.95 -16.60 -9.28
N LEU A 147 -11.76 -15.66 -8.79
CA LEU A 147 -11.37 -14.25 -8.68
C LEU A 147 -10.32 -14.05 -7.59
N MET A 148 -10.40 -14.81 -6.49
CA MET A 148 -9.39 -14.81 -5.43
C MET A 148 -8.02 -15.22 -5.98
N VAL A 149 -7.96 -16.27 -6.80
CA VAL A 149 -6.70 -16.70 -7.45
C VAL A 149 -6.10 -15.60 -8.32
N VAL A 150 -6.93 -14.87 -9.08
CA VAL A 150 -6.48 -13.75 -9.91
C VAL A 150 -6.00 -12.57 -9.06
N LEU A 151 -6.73 -12.26 -7.98
CA LEU A 151 -6.46 -11.11 -7.13
C LEU A 151 -5.23 -11.32 -6.24
N GLU A 152 -4.99 -12.54 -5.77
CA GLU A 152 -3.89 -12.88 -4.86
C GLU A 152 -2.65 -13.42 -5.58
N GLY A 153 -2.73 -13.67 -6.89
CA GLY A 153 -1.59 -13.99 -7.75
C GLY A 153 -0.98 -15.37 -7.52
N ASP A 154 -1.70 -16.33 -6.93
CA ASP A 154 -1.18 -17.66 -6.55
C ASP A 154 -0.79 -18.55 -7.76
N ARG A 155 -0.94 -18.06 -9.01
CA ARG A 155 -0.44 -18.72 -10.22
C ARG A 155 0.07 -17.71 -11.25
N ASP A 156 1.37 -17.75 -11.55
CA ASP A 156 2.02 -17.12 -12.72
C ASP A 156 1.56 -17.72 -14.08
N ASP A 157 0.67 -18.72 -14.08
CA ASP A 157 0.15 -19.41 -15.27
C ASP A 157 -1.33 -19.07 -15.54
N LEU A 158 -1.66 -17.78 -15.65
CA LEU A 158 -2.96 -17.37 -16.17
C LEU A 158 -2.86 -17.20 -17.71
N PRO A 159 -3.72 -17.86 -18.51
CA PRO A 159 -3.69 -17.74 -19.97
C PRO A 159 -4.45 -16.48 -20.39
N PHE A 160 -3.82 -15.32 -20.27
CA PHE A 160 -4.23 -14.10 -20.95
C PHE A 160 -3.02 -13.42 -21.58
#